data_AF-A0AAU7ZQX1-F1
#
_entry.id   AF-A0AAU7ZQX1-F1
#
_cell.length_a   1.000
_cell.length_b   1.000
_cell.length_c   1.000
_cell.angle_alpha   90.00
_cell.angle_beta   90.00
_cell.angle_gamma   90.00
#
_symmetry.space_group_name_H-M   'P 1'
#
loop_
_entity.id
_entity.type
_entity.pdbx_description
1 polymer ?
#
loop_
_entity_poly.entity_id
_entity_poly.type
_entity_poly.pdbx_seq_one_letter_code
_entity_poly.pdbx_strand_id
1 'polypeptide(L)'
;MNLTPEIRDQVASEVKRFAADLQLNTDQKEKLQNAFQSARGKLGDYMQQHPNVTKADIGKELVSRRAEIRQHVVGFLNADQLKKWDTEIVKAKEFLGQHMA
;
A
#
# COMPACT_ATOMS: atom_id res chain seq x y z
N MET A 1 -8.78 0.92 -17.75
CA MET A 1 -9.53 0.10 -16.76
C MET A 1 -9.56 0.86 -15.44
N ASN A 2 -10.74 1.16 -14.88
CA ASN A 2 -10.81 1.72 -13.53
C ASN A 2 -10.43 0.62 -12.54
N LEU A 3 -9.58 0.91 -11.54
CA LEU A 3 -9.46 0.06 -10.35
C LEU A 3 -10.87 -0.17 -9.84
N THR A 4 -11.36 -1.40 -9.96
CA THR A 4 -12.70 -1.74 -9.49
C THR A 4 -12.78 -1.43 -8.00
N PRO A 5 -13.97 -1.03 -7.50
CA PRO A 5 -14.21 -0.84 -6.08
C PRO A 5 -13.69 -2.01 -5.22
N GLU A 6 -13.73 -3.23 -5.76
CA GLU A 6 -13.13 -4.41 -5.13
C GLU A 6 -11.64 -4.27 -4.83
N ILE A 7 -10.80 -3.87 -5.79
CA ILE A 7 -9.36 -3.67 -5.53
C ILE A 7 -9.17 -2.54 -4.51
N ARG A 8 -10.03 -1.52 -4.53
CA ARG A 8 -10.02 -0.43 -3.55
C ARG A 8 -10.32 -0.88 -2.13
N ASP A 9 -11.31 -1.76 -1.95
CA ASP A 9 -11.70 -2.30 -0.65
C ASP A 9 -10.70 -3.34 -0.15
N GLN A 10 -10.10 -4.12 -1.06
CA GLN A 10 -9.05 -5.07 -0.74
C GLN A 10 -7.81 -4.36 -0.19
N VAL A 11 -7.34 -3.32 -0.88
CA VAL A 11 -6.19 -2.52 -0.42
C VAL A 11 -6.50 -1.82 0.90
N ALA A 12 -7.69 -1.27 1.09
CA ALA A 12 -8.07 -0.63 2.35
C ALA A 12 -8.15 -1.63 3.52
N SER A 13 -8.66 -2.84 3.27
CA SER A 13 -8.72 -3.93 4.25
C SER A 13 -7.33 -4.44 4.62
N GLU A 14 -6.45 -4.59 3.64
CA GLU A 14 -5.03 -4.93 3.85
C GLU A 14 -4.34 -3.87 4.71
N VAL A 15 -4.55 -2.58 4.44
CA VAL A 15 -4.00 -1.49 5.25
C VAL A 15 -4.50 -1.53 6.69
N LYS A 16 -5.80 -1.78 6.90
CA LYS A 16 -6.36 -1.95 8.25
C LYS A 16 -5.74 -3.15 8.97
N ARG A 17 -5.56 -4.26 8.26
CA ARG A 17 -4.92 -5.46 8.79
C ARG A 17 -3.46 -5.21 9.16
N PHE A 18 -2.70 -4.55 8.29
CA PHE A 18 -1.32 -4.15 8.56
C PHE A 18 -1.22 -3.28 9.79
N ALA A 19 -2.07 -2.25 9.90
CA ALA A 19 -2.09 -1.37 11.05
C ALA A 19 -2.42 -2.11 12.37
N ALA A 20 -3.21 -3.18 12.30
CA ALA A 20 -3.52 -4.04 13.44
C ALA A 20 -2.34 -4.95 13.81
N ASP A 21 -1.70 -5.62 12.84
CA ASP A 21 -0.58 -6.55 13.07
C ASP A 21 0.69 -5.84 13.58
N LEU A 22 0.90 -4.60 13.14
CA LEU A 22 1.97 -3.73 13.57
C LEU A 22 1.76 -3.14 14.98
N GLN A 23 0.58 -3.35 15.57
CA GLN A 23 0.19 -2.78 16.87
C GLN A 23 0.48 -1.28 16.95
N LEU A 24 0.16 -0.56 15.88
CA LEU A 24 0.39 0.88 15.80
C LEU A 24 -0.47 1.60 16.86
N ASN A 25 0.13 2.58 17.52
CA ASN A 25 -0.64 3.51 18.35
C ASN A 25 -1.52 4.41 17.47
N THR A 26 -2.43 5.17 18.09
CA THR A 26 -3.40 6.01 17.37
C THR A 26 -2.70 7.00 16.42
N ASP A 27 -1.64 7.68 16.87
CA ASP A 27 -0.89 8.63 16.04
C ASP A 27 -0.19 7.96 14.85
N GLN A 28 0.41 6.78 15.07
CA GLN A 28 1.05 5.98 14.04
C GLN A 28 0.02 5.47 13.01
N LYS A 29 -1.19 5.13 13.46
CA LYS A 29 -2.31 4.74 12.58
C LYS A 29 -2.77 5.90 11.71
N GLU A 30 -2.94 7.09 12.27
CA GLU A 30 -3.32 8.28 11.49
C GLU A 30 -2.25 8.64 10.46
N LYS A 31 -0.97 8.65 10.85
CA LYS A 31 0.14 8.90 9.92
C LYS A 31 0.17 7.88 8.79
N LEU A 32 -0.04 6.60 9.12
CA LEU A 32 -0.09 5.53 8.13
C LEU A 32 -1.27 5.69 7.18
N GLN A 33 -2.46 5.98 7.72
CA GLN A 33 -3.66 6.18 6.93
C GLN A 33 -3.52 7.36 5.96
N ASN A 34 -2.95 8.47 6.41
CA ASN A 34 -2.65 9.62 5.56
C ASN A 34 -1.65 9.28 4.45
N ALA A 35 -0.58 8.54 4.76
CA ALA A 35 0.40 8.10 3.76
C ALA A 35 -0.25 7.20 2.69
N PHE A 36 -1.11 6.25 3.11
CA PHE A 36 -1.86 5.40 2.17
C PHE A 36 -2.89 6.15 1.35
N GLN A 37 -3.61 7.12 1.93
CA GLN A 37 -4.55 7.96 1.19
C GLN A 37 -3.84 8.80 0.14
N SER A 38 -2.70 9.40 0.48
CA SER A 38 -1.88 10.16 -0.47
C SER A 38 -1.37 9.28 -1.61
N ALA A 39 -0.81 8.11 -1.29
CA ALA A 39 -0.37 7.14 -2.29
C ALA A 39 -1.52 6.69 -3.20
N ARG A 40 -2.71 6.46 -2.63
CA ARG A 40 -3.91 6.08 -3.39
C ARG A 40 -4.41 7.18 -4.31
N GLY A 41 -4.43 8.44 -3.85
CA GLY A 41 -4.81 9.59 -4.67
C GLY A 41 -3.92 9.66 -5.91
N LYS A 42 -2.61 9.67 -5.69
CA LYS A 42 -1.62 9.68 -6.76
C LYS A 42 -1.71 8.44 -7.69
N LEU A 43 -2.05 7.24 -7.18
CA LEU A 43 -2.28 6.05 -8.03
C LEU A 43 -3.53 6.22 -8.91
N GLY A 44 -4.60 6.80 -8.36
CA GLY A 44 -5.78 7.17 -9.12
C GLY A 44 -5.43 8.15 -10.25
N ASP A 45 -4.65 9.19 -9.93
CA ASP A 45 -4.17 10.17 -10.90
C ASP A 45 -3.31 9.51 -11.98
N TYR A 46 -2.38 8.62 -11.61
CA TYR A 46 -1.55 7.87 -12.55
C TYR A 46 -2.39 7.05 -13.53
N MET A 47 -3.43 6.37 -13.04
CA MET A 47 -4.32 5.59 -13.89
C MET A 47 -5.23 6.43 -14.78
N GLN A 48 -5.61 7.64 -14.33
CA GLN A 48 -6.33 8.59 -15.17
C GLN A 48 -5.43 9.19 -16.26
N GLN A 49 -4.16 9.45 -15.94
CA GLN A 49 -3.16 9.98 -16.88
C GLN A 49 -2.66 8.92 -17.87
N HIS A 50 -2.70 7.65 -17.48
CA HIS A 50 -2.28 6.52 -18.32
C HIS A 50 -3.45 5.57 -18.59
N PRO A 51 -4.36 5.89 -19.53
CA PRO A 51 -5.55 5.08 -19.81
C PRO A 51 -5.25 3.65 -20.28
N ASN A 52 -4.05 3.43 -20.85
CA ASN A 52 -3.56 2.14 -21.34
C ASN A 52 -2.61 1.44 -20.35
N VAL A 53 -2.53 1.91 -19.11
CA VAL A 53 -1.68 1.30 -18.07
C VAL A 53 -2.03 -0.18 -17.91
N THR A 54 -1.02 -1.03 -18.01
CA THR A 54 -1.20 -2.48 -17.85
C THR A 54 -1.29 -2.84 -16.37
N LYS A 55 -1.84 -4.01 -16.06
CA LYS A 55 -1.82 -4.55 -14.69
C LYS A 55 -0.38 -4.64 -14.14
N ALA A 56 0.59 -4.98 -14.98
CA ALA A 56 2.00 -5.02 -14.59
C ALA A 56 2.55 -3.63 -14.21
N ASP A 57 2.17 -2.58 -14.94
CA ASP A 57 2.58 -1.21 -14.64
C ASP A 57 1.89 -0.66 -13.38
N ILE A 58 0.60 -0.97 -13.18
CA ILE A 58 -0.10 -0.69 -11.91
C ILE A 58 0.64 -1.38 -10.75
N GLY A 59 1.09 -2.62 -10.95
CA GLY A 59 1.84 -3.37 -9.93
C GLY A 59 3.17 -2.71 -9.57
N LYS A 60 3.94 -2.28 -10.58
CA LYS A 60 5.18 -1.52 -10.37
C LYS A 60 4.92 -0.20 -9.63
N GLU A 61 3.89 0.52 -10.02
CA GLU A 61 3.49 1.78 -9.39
C GLU A 61 3.07 1.56 -7.93
N LEU A 62 2.32 0.49 -7.65
CA LEU A 62 1.95 0.12 -6.29
C LEU A 62 3.17 -0.20 -5.42
N VAL A 63 4.14 -0.92 -5.97
CA VAL A 63 5.40 -1.25 -5.27
C VAL A 63 6.20 0.02 -4.98
N SER A 64 6.32 0.93 -5.95
CA SER A 64 6.99 2.22 -5.79
C SER A 64 6.34 3.05 -4.67
N ARG A 65 5.02 3.13 -4.67
CA ARG A 65 4.25 3.85 -3.64
C ARG A 65 4.37 3.23 -2.26
N ARG A 66 4.41 1.90 -2.17
CA ARG A 66 4.65 1.19 -0.91
C ARG A 66 6.05 1.46 -0.36
N ALA A 67 7.05 1.61 -1.22
CA ALA A 67 8.39 2.02 -0.81
C ALA A 67 8.40 3.47 -0.28
N GLU A 68 7.66 4.39 -0.90
CA GLU A 68 7.49 5.78 -0.41
C GLU A 68 6.81 5.81 0.97
N ILE A 69 5.75 5.01 1.16
CA ILE A 69 5.08 4.86 2.47
C ILE A 69 6.08 4.30 3.49
N ARG A 70 6.88 3.28 3.10
CA ARG A 70 7.91 2.70 3.97
C ARG A 70 8.90 3.74 4.48
N GLN A 71 9.37 4.64 3.61
CA GLN A 71 10.29 5.70 4.03
C GLN A 71 9.66 6.62 5.08
N HIS A 72 8.35 6.87 4.98
CA HIS A 72 7.62 7.62 6.00
C HIS A 72 7.44 6.83 7.30
N VAL A 73 7.05 5.55 7.24
CA VAL A 73 6.87 4.73 8.46
C VAL A 73 8.18 4.40 9.18
N VAL A 74 9.30 4.24 8.47
CA VAL A 74 10.63 4.06 9.09
C VAL A 74 10.99 5.19 10.06
N GLY A 75 10.49 6.41 9.83
CA GLY A 75 10.75 7.54 10.71
C GLY A 75 10.07 7.46 12.08
N PHE A 76 9.09 6.56 12.27
CA PHE A 76 8.32 6.48 13.52
C PHE A 76 7.99 5.06 14.00
N LEU A 77 8.36 4.02 13.24
CA LEU A 77 8.26 2.63 13.66
C LEU A 77 9.57 2.18 14.34
N ASN A 78 9.44 1.31 15.34
CA ASN A 78 10.60 0.63 15.92
C ASN A 78 11.08 -0.55 15.04
N ALA A 79 12.23 -1.14 15.38
CA ALA A 79 12.84 -2.23 14.60
C ALA A 79 11.92 -3.46 14.44
N ASP A 80 11.19 -3.84 15.48
CA ASP A 80 10.25 -4.97 15.43
C ASP A 80 9.04 -4.68 14.53
N GLN A 81 8.51 -3.46 14.61
CA GLN A 81 7.43 -2.99 13.74
C GLN A 81 7.90 -2.93 12.28
N LEU A 82 9.14 -2.52 12.02
CA LEU A 82 9.70 -2.51 10.67
C LEU A 82 9.87 -3.91 10.09
N LYS A 83 10.30 -4.86 10.91
CA LYS A 83 10.45 -6.26 10.49
C LYS A 83 9.11 -6.90 10.14
N LYS A 84 8.07 -6.58 10.91
CA LYS A 84 6.68 -6.95 10.58
C LYS A 84 6.24 -6.27 9.28
N TRP A 85 6.50 -4.98 9.13
CA TRP A 85 6.17 -4.23 7.90
C TRP A 85 6.80 -4.85 6.66
N ASP A 86 8.08 -5.22 6.71
CA ASP A 86 8.77 -5.96 5.63
C ASP A 86 8.05 -7.24 5.23
N THR A 87 7.74 -8.07 6.23
CA THR A 87 7.09 -9.37 6.03
C THR A 87 5.72 -9.22 5.37
N GLU A 88 4.96 -8.25 5.86
CA GLU A 88 3.62 -7.92 5.40
C GLU A 88 3.62 -7.31 3.98
N ILE A 89 4.60 -6.47 3.65
CA ILE A 89 4.81 -5.95 2.28
C ILE A 89 5.11 -7.08 1.29
N VAL A 90 5.93 -8.06 1.69
CA VAL A 90 6.27 -9.21 0.84
C VAL A 90 5.03 -10.04 0.56
N LYS A 91 4.24 -10.40 1.58
CA LYS A 91 2.99 -11.14 1.41
C LYS A 91 2.02 -10.44 0.48
N ALA A 92 1.86 -9.13 0.64
CA ALA A 92 0.94 -8.39 -0.22
C ALA A 92 1.48 -8.16 -1.63
N LYS A 93 2.81 -8.14 -1.82
CA LYS A 93 3.42 -8.18 -3.16
C LYS A 93 3.15 -9.54 -3.83
N GLU A 94 3.25 -10.65 -3.10
CA GLU A 94 2.92 -11.98 -3.60
C GLU A 94 1.43 -12.10 -3.92
N PHE A 95 0.55 -11.63 -3.03
CA PHE A 95 -0.90 -11.63 -3.24
C PHE A 95 -1.30 -10.83 -4.47
N LEU A 96 -0.78 -9.61 -4.63
CA LEU A 96 -1.03 -8.80 -5.82
C LEU A 96 -0.36 -9.39 -7.07
N GLY A 97 0.82 -9.98 -6.94
CA GLY A 97 1.47 -10.71 -8.02
C GLY A 97 0.63 -11.87 -8.53
N GLN A 98 -0.02 -12.62 -7.62
CA GLN A 98 -0.94 -13.69 -7.96
C GLN A 98 -2.27 -13.18 -8.54
N HIS A 99 -2.80 -12.06 -8.05
CA HIS A 99 -4.06 -11.46 -8.55
C HIS A 99 -3.90 -10.67 -9.86
N MET A 100 -2.67 -10.26 -10.20
CA MET A 100 -2.35 -9.48 -11.40
C MET A 100 -1.61 -10.28 -12.48
N ALA A 101 -1.25 -11.54 -12.20
CA ALA A 101 -0.75 -12.52 -13.18
C ALA A 101 -1.87 -13.05 -14.09
#